data_AF-A0A0P0VTG4-F1
#
_entry.id   AF-A0A0P0VTG4-F1
#
_cell.length_a   1.000
_cell.length_b   1.000
_cell.length_c   1.000
_cell.angle_alpha   90.00
_cell.angle_beta   90.00
_cell.angle_gamma   90.00
#
_symmetry.space_group_name_H-M   'P 1'
#
loop_
_entity.id
_entity.type
_entity.pdbx_description
1 polymer ?
#
loop_
_entity_poly.entity_id
_entity_poly.type
_entity_poly.pdbx_seq_one_letter_code
_entity_poly.pdbx_strand_id
1 'polypeptide(L)'
;MAVAGGAGGEPFPAVDKCDVDASCRRGGRRAVVVVSDLDGTLLRSRSAFPYYALVAFEAGGAARLALLLLLAPVLWLLRRAAASESAAVRVLVFAATAGARVSDVESAARAVLPRFYADDVHPAAWRVFATCGGGRRLVVTATPRVMAEPFLRDYLGADTVAGTELAAWRGRATGMVDARRGVLVGERKAEAVREMVGDGEMPDIGLGGRRSDYAFMSLCKEAYLVPRDPVEAVPADKLPRPVIFHDGRLV
;
A
#
# COMPACT_ATOMS: atom_id res chain seq x y z
N MET A 1 26.23 -13.21 8.74
CA MET A 1 26.26 -13.00 10.21
C MET A 1 25.26 -11.91 10.55
N ALA A 2 24.03 -12.27 10.90
CA ALA A 2 23.09 -11.35 11.52
C ALA A 2 23.34 -11.39 13.03
N VAL A 3 23.79 -10.28 13.60
CA VAL A 3 23.95 -10.11 15.03
C VAL A 3 22.55 -10.01 15.64
N ALA A 4 22.21 -10.99 16.48
CA ALA A 4 21.06 -10.94 17.36
C ALA A 4 21.27 -9.84 18.40
N GLY A 5 20.55 -8.72 18.26
CA GLY A 5 20.41 -7.68 19.28
C GLY A 5 19.14 -7.92 20.09
N GLY A 6 19.27 -7.97 21.41
CA GLY A 6 18.25 -8.42 22.36
C GLY A 6 17.04 -7.51 22.54
N ALA A 7 15.97 -8.16 23.02
CA ALA A 7 14.81 -7.63 23.75
C ALA A 7 14.24 -6.25 23.31
N GLY A 8 13.30 -6.30 22.35
CA GLY A 8 12.31 -5.24 22.12
C GLY A 8 12.58 -4.23 21.00
N GLY A 9 13.77 -4.25 20.40
CA GLY A 9 14.14 -3.35 19.30
C GLY A 9 13.50 -3.74 17.96
N GLU A 10 13.21 -2.74 17.13
CA GLU A 10 12.86 -2.97 15.73
C GLU A 10 14.10 -3.50 14.96
N PRO A 11 13.98 -4.58 14.14
CA PRO A 11 15.13 -5.26 13.55
C PRO A 11 15.74 -4.54 12.35
N PHE A 12 15.09 -3.49 11.85
CA PHE A 12 15.54 -2.71 10.70
C PHE A 12 15.80 -1.26 11.10
N PRO A 13 16.79 -0.58 10.49
CA PRO A 13 17.00 0.85 10.71
C PRO A 13 15.82 1.67 10.19
N ALA A 14 15.63 2.87 10.74
CA ALA A 14 14.63 3.80 10.23
C ALA A 14 15.03 4.40 8.86
N VAL A 15 14.04 4.79 8.06
CA VAL A 15 14.19 5.24 6.65
C VAL A 15 15.03 6.51 6.47
N ASP A 16 15.17 7.33 7.51
CA ASP A 16 16.10 8.47 7.56
C ASP A 16 17.56 8.04 7.44
N LYS A 17 17.90 6.82 7.88
CA LYS A 17 19.26 6.26 7.76
C LYS A 17 19.58 5.71 6.36
N CYS A 18 18.63 5.78 5.42
CA CYS A 18 18.86 5.33 4.05
C CYS A 18 19.66 6.38 3.25
N ASP A 19 20.93 6.07 2.99
CA ASP A 19 21.76 6.75 1.99
C ASP A 19 21.43 6.20 0.59
N VAL A 20 20.42 6.81 -0.01
CA VAL A 20 19.91 6.34 -1.30
C VAL A 20 20.93 6.55 -2.41
N ASP A 21 21.75 7.60 -2.34
CA ASP A 21 22.77 7.85 -3.34
C ASP A 21 23.84 6.76 -3.30
N ALA A 22 24.22 6.30 -2.12
CA ALA A 22 25.11 5.14 -1.97
C ALA A 22 24.48 3.86 -2.50
N SER A 23 23.18 3.63 -2.28
CA SER A 23 22.47 2.48 -2.83
C SER A 23 22.37 2.53 -4.35
N CYS A 24 22.06 3.69 -4.94
CA CYS A 24 22.10 3.90 -6.39
C CYS A 24 23.51 3.65 -6.96
N ARG A 25 24.56 4.18 -6.30
CA ARG A 25 25.95 3.96 -6.73
C ARG A 25 26.36 2.48 -6.70
N ARG A 26 25.91 1.74 -5.68
CA ARG A 26 26.16 0.28 -5.56
C ARG A 26 25.47 -0.53 -6.65
N GLY A 27 24.31 -0.08 -7.13
CA GLY A 27 23.65 -0.66 -8.30
C GLY A 27 24.46 -0.52 -9.60
N GLY A 28 25.35 0.48 -9.67
CA GLY A 28 26.19 0.72 -10.83
C GLY A 28 25.36 0.97 -12.09
N ARG A 29 25.50 0.10 -13.10
CA ARG A 29 24.69 0.15 -14.34
C ARG A 29 23.39 -0.65 -14.24
N ARG A 30 23.18 -1.44 -13.18
CA ARG A 30 21.95 -2.21 -12.99
C ARG A 30 20.86 -1.30 -12.46
N ALA A 31 19.63 -1.49 -12.94
CA ALA A 31 18.45 -0.85 -12.36
C ALA A 31 18.26 -1.29 -10.90
N VAL A 32 18.25 -0.33 -9.98
CA VAL A 32 17.96 -0.57 -8.56
C VAL A 32 16.50 -0.97 -8.41
N VAL A 33 16.24 -2.06 -7.70
CA VAL A 33 14.89 -2.56 -7.43
C VAL A 33 14.47 -2.15 -6.02
N VAL A 34 13.43 -1.32 -5.93
CA VAL A 34 12.86 -0.87 -4.64
C VAL A 34 11.49 -1.52 -4.46
N VAL A 35 11.26 -2.15 -3.32
CA VAL A 35 9.96 -2.70 -2.91
C VAL A 35 9.44 -1.88 -1.74
N SER A 36 8.18 -1.47 -1.81
CA SER A 36 7.53 -0.78 -0.70
C SER A 36 6.15 -1.34 -0.38
N ASP A 37 5.78 -1.31 0.90
CA ASP A 37 4.38 -1.31 1.29
C ASP A 37 3.71 0.05 0.99
N LEU A 38 2.37 0.08 0.96
CA LEU A 38 1.59 1.29 0.74
C LEU A 38 1.19 1.94 2.07
N ASP A 39 0.21 1.37 2.77
CA ASP A 39 -0.44 1.95 3.93
C ASP A 39 0.54 2.05 5.11
N GLY A 40 0.82 3.24 5.62
CA GLY A 40 1.78 3.43 6.72
C GLY A 40 3.25 3.32 6.31
N THR A 41 3.52 3.31 5.00
CA THR A 41 4.87 3.27 4.41
C THR A 41 5.00 4.36 3.34
N LEU A 42 4.50 4.13 2.11
CA LEU A 42 4.41 5.21 1.10
C LEU A 42 3.37 6.25 1.47
N LEU A 43 2.29 5.83 2.13
CA LEU A 43 1.29 6.70 2.72
C LEU A 43 1.54 6.83 4.22
N ARG A 44 1.33 8.00 4.81
CA ARG A 44 1.48 8.21 6.25
C ARG A 44 0.40 7.46 7.03
N SER A 45 -0.81 7.36 6.47
CA SER A 45 -1.97 6.73 7.11
C SER A 45 -1.78 5.22 7.25
N ARG A 46 -1.76 4.75 8.50
CA ARG A 46 -1.75 3.31 8.83
C ARG A 46 -3.13 2.66 8.80
N SER A 47 -4.18 3.47 8.84
CA SER A 47 -5.55 3.02 8.72
C SER A 47 -6.02 3.21 7.29
N ALA A 48 -6.27 2.12 6.59
CA ALA A 48 -6.85 2.19 5.25
C ALA A 48 -8.34 2.59 5.25
N PHE A 49 -8.97 2.67 6.43
CA PHE A 49 -10.41 2.91 6.57
C PHE A 49 -10.95 4.10 5.75
N PRO A 50 -10.32 5.30 5.75
CA PRO A 50 -10.82 6.44 4.99
C PRO A 50 -10.93 6.17 3.49
N TYR A 51 -9.96 5.45 2.91
CA TYR A 51 -9.95 5.12 1.49
C TYR A 51 -11.06 4.13 1.11
N TYR A 52 -11.33 3.16 1.98
CA TYR A 52 -12.46 2.24 1.79
C TYR A 52 -13.80 2.94 1.98
N ALA A 53 -13.89 3.90 2.91
CA ALA A 53 -15.10 4.70 3.11
C ALA A 53 -15.43 5.54 1.87
N LEU A 54 -14.42 6.16 1.24
CA LEU A 54 -14.58 6.90 -0.01
C LEU A 54 -15.09 5.99 -1.14
N VAL A 55 -14.46 4.83 -1.34
CA VAL A 55 -14.93 3.87 -2.36
C VAL A 55 -16.32 3.32 -2.04
N ALA A 56 -16.63 3.06 -0.77
CA ALA A 56 -17.95 2.60 -0.35
C ALA A 56 -19.04 3.63 -0.71
N PHE A 57 -18.76 4.91 -0.45
CA PHE A 57 -19.66 6.01 -0.77
C PHE A 57 -19.84 6.19 -2.29
N GLU A 58 -18.75 6.25 -3.05
CA GLU A 58 -18.81 6.52 -4.49
C GLU A 58 -19.36 5.32 -5.30
N ALA A 59 -18.97 4.09 -4.96
CA ALA A 59 -19.42 2.90 -5.69
C ALA A 59 -20.74 2.32 -5.17
N GLY A 60 -21.28 2.83 -4.06
CA GLY A 60 -22.39 2.20 -3.32
C GLY A 60 -23.38 3.13 -2.65
N GLY A 61 -23.11 4.43 -2.66
CA GLY A 61 -23.90 5.45 -2.00
C GLY A 61 -23.79 5.45 -0.48
N ALA A 62 -24.57 6.35 0.13
CA ALA A 62 -24.59 6.58 1.57
C ALA A 62 -24.93 5.32 2.40
N ALA A 63 -25.77 4.42 1.88
CA ALA A 63 -26.13 3.18 2.58
C ALA A 63 -24.92 2.26 2.80
N ARG A 64 -24.03 2.15 1.80
CA ARG A 64 -22.81 1.34 1.93
C ARG A 64 -21.79 2.01 2.84
N LEU A 65 -21.65 3.33 2.75
CA LEU A 65 -20.85 4.09 3.71
C LEU A 65 -21.36 3.88 5.14
N ALA A 66 -22.67 3.96 5.37
CA ALA A 66 -23.28 3.72 6.67
C ALA A 66 -22.99 2.31 7.20
N LEU A 67 -23.08 1.27 6.36
CA LEU A 67 -22.68 -0.10 6.73
C LEU A 67 -21.22 -0.15 7.20
N LEU A 68 -20.31 0.49 6.46
CA LEU A 68 -18.88 0.51 6.81
C LEU A 68 -18.62 1.28 8.11
N LEU A 69 -19.34 2.39 8.34
CA LEU A 69 -19.29 3.15 9.60
C LEU A 69 -19.81 2.32 10.78
N LEU A 70 -20.91 1.57 10.60
CA LEU A 70 -21.45 0.65 11.62
C LEU A 70 -20.49 -0.49 11.97
N LEU A 71 -19.64 -0.90 11.02
CA LEU A 71 -18.60 -1.91 11.23
C LEU A 71 -17.29 -1.34 11.82
N ALA A 72 -17.17 -0.02 11.99
CA ALA A 72 -15.97 0.61 12.54
C ALA A 72 -15.59 0.10 13.95
N PRO A 73 -16.54 -0.11 14.90
CA PRO A 73 -16.21 -0.70 16.20
C PRO A 73 -15.68 -2.14 16.09
N VAL A 74 -16.23 -2.93 15.18
CA VAL A 74 -15.76 -4.30 14.90
C VAL A 74 -14.34 -4.27 14.36
N LEU A 75 -14.04 -3.35 13.43
CA LEU A 75 -12.69 -3.16 12.89
C LEU A 75 -11.69 -2.70 13.95
N TRP A 76 -12.12 -1.81 14.86
CA TRP A 76 -11.29 -1.40 16.00
C TRP A 76 -10.98 -2.59 16.91
N LEU A 77 -11.99 -3.41 17.24
CA LEU A 77 -11.82 -4.60 18.05
C LEU A 77 -10.90 -5.64 17.37
N LEU A 78 -11.06 -5.89 16.06
CA LEU A 78 -10.20 -6.81 15.31
C LEU A 78 -8.73 -6.38 15.31
N ARG A 79 -8.47 -5.07 15.18
CA ARG A 79 -7.10 -4.54 15.21
C ARG A 79 -6.49 -4.56 16.61
N ARG A 80 -7.28 -4.27 17.65
CA ARG A 80 -6.79 -4.15 19.04
C ARG A 80 -6.72 -5.48 19.77
N ALA A 81 -7.79 -6.28 19.69
CA ALA A 81 -7.93 -7.52 20.45
C ALA A 81 -7.39 -8.74 19.71
N ALA A 82 -7.71 -8.88 18.41
CA ALA A 82 -7.30 -10.05 17.63
C ALA A 82 -5.95 -9.88 16.92
N ALA A 83 -5.42 -8.66 16.85
CA ALA A 83 -4.22 -8.28 16.09
C ALA A 83 -4.21 -8.84 14.64
N SER A 84 -5.40 -9.05 14.06
CA SER A 84 -5.56 -9.74 12.78
C SER A 84 -5.77 -8.73 11.65
N GLU A 85 -4.65 -8.30 11.05
CA GLU A 85 -4.66 -7.40 9.89
C GLU A 85 -5.47 -8.00 8.73
N SER A 86 -5.33 -9.30 8.48
CA SER A 86 -6.05 -9.99 7.39
C SER A 86 -7.56 -10.03 7.61
N ALA A 87 -8.04 -10.24 8.84
CA ALA A 87 -9.46 -10.18 9.15
C ALA A 87 -10.03 -8.76 8.99
N ALA A 88 -9.30 -7.75 9.46
CA ALA A 88 -9.71 -6.35 9.31
C ALA A 88 -9.82 -5.94 7.83
N VAL A 89 -8.89 -6.35 6.99
CA VAL A 89 -8.96 -6.11 5.54
C VAL A 89 -10.15 -6.82 4.91
N ARG A 90 -10.44 -8.08 5.27
CA ARG A 90 -11.63 -8.79 4.76
C ARG A 90 -12.94 -8.08 5.10
N VAL A 91 -13.08 -7.59 6.33
CA VAL A 91 -14.27 -6.83 6.75
C VAL A 91 -14.39 -5.51 5.97
N LEU A 92 -13.27 -4.79 5.80
CA LEU A 92 -13.24 -3.55 5.00
C LEU A 92 -13.62 -3.83 3.53
N VAL A 93 -13.05 -4.86 2.91
CA VAL A 93 -13.35 -5.27 1.53
C VAL A 93 -14.83 -5.62 1.40
N PHE A 94 -15.37 -6.43 2.31
CA PHE A 94 -16.76 -6.82 2.29
C PHE A 94 -17.68 -5.60 2.37
N ALA A 95 -17.46 -4.75 3.39
CA ALA A 95 -18.27 -3.56 3.62
C ALA A 95 -18.21 -2.57 2.44
N ALA A 96 -17.05 -2.40 1.81
CA ALA A 96 -16.87 -1.42 0.74
C ALA A 96 -17.29 -1.91 -0.66
N THR A 97 -17.29 -3.23 -0.91
CA THR A 97 -17.43 -3.76 -2.28
C THR A 97 -18.52 -4.81 -2.48
N ALA A 98 -19.10 -5.39 -1.42
CA ALA A 98 -20.10 -6.45 -1.57
C ALA A 98 -21.28 -6.01 -2.48
N GLY A 99 -21.49 -6.75 -3.56
CA GLY A 99 -22.54 -6.50 -4.55
C GLY A 99 -22.29 -5.33 -5.50
N ALA A 100 -21.25 -4.53 -5.31
CA ALA A 100 -20.87 -3.44 -6.20
C ALA A 100 -20.45 -3.96 -7.58
N ARG A 101 -20.68 -3.20 -8.65
CA ARG A 101 -20.03 -3.53 -9.93
C ARG A 101 -18.54 -3.22 -9.79
N VAL A 102 -17.70 -4.11 -10.31
CA VAL A 102 -16.24 -3.92 -10.27
C VAL A 102 -15.86 -2.63 -11.02
N SER A 103 -16.56 -2.32 -12.11
CA SER A 103 -16.41 -1.05 -12.85
C SER A 103 -16.66 0.20 -12.00
N ASP A 104 -17.63 0.15 -11.08
CA ASP A 104 -17.97 1.29 -10.23
C ASP A 104 -16.89 1.47 -9.16
N VAL A 105 -16.35 0.36 -8.61
CA VAL A 105 -15.21 0.37 -7.69
C VAL A 105 -13.95 0.90 -8.37
N GLU A 106 -13.66 0.46 -9.59
CA GLU A 106 -12.55 0.96 -10.41
C GLU A 106 -12.69 2.45 -10.72
N SER A 107 -13.89 2.89 -11.09
CA SER A 107 -14.17 4.29 -11.40
C SER A 107 -14.01 5.17 -10.18
N ALA A 108 -14.55 4.76 -9.02
CA ALA A 108 -14.33 5.42 -7.75
C ALA A 108 -12.83 5.49 -7.40
N ALA A 109 -12.12 4.36 -7.52
CA ALA A 109 -10.69 4.29 -7.25
C ALA A 109 -9.86 5.25 -8.12
N ARG A 110 -10.22 5.43 -9.40
CA ARG A 110 -9.53 6.36 -10.30
C ARG A 110 -9.94 7.82 -10.09
N ALA A 111 -11.20 8.08 -9.75
CA ALA A 111 -11.72 9.43 -9.66
C ALA A 111 -11.40 10.11 -8.31
N VAL A 112 -11.57 9.40 -7.19
CA VAL A 112 -11.49 10.03 -5.86
C VAL A 112 -10.19 9.75 -5.14
N LEU A 113 -9.67 8.52 -5.19
CA LEU A 113 -8.53 8.13 -4.35
C LEU A 113 -7.22 8.88 -4.66
N PRO A 114 -6.88 9.23 -5.92
CA PRO A 114 -5.59 9.87 -6.20
C PRO A 114 -5.36 11.16 -5.42
N ARG A 115 -6.42 11.95 -5.22
CA ARG A 115 -6.37 13.18 -4.41
C ARG A 115 -5.99 12.87 -2.95
N PHE A 116 -6.73 11.97 -2.32
CA PHE A 116 -6.51 11.62 -0.91
C PHE A 116 -5.20 10.85 -0.68
N TYR A 117 -4.74 10.09 -1.66
CA TYR A 117 -3.44 9.43 -1.59
C TYR A 117 -2.29 10.41 -1.80
N ALA A 118 -2.40 11.37 -2.73
CA ALA A 118 -1.39 12.39 -2.95
C ALA A 118 -1.15 13.24 -1.69
N ASP A 119 -2.24 13.65 -1.01
CA ASP A 119 -2.19 14.41 0.24
C ASP A 119 -1.68 13.58 1.44
N ASP A 120 -1.38 12.29 1.24
CA ASP A 120 -0.91 11.40 2.28
C ASP A 120 0.45 10.76 2.00
N VAL A 121 1.14 11.15 0.93
CA VAL A 121 2.45 10.58 0.59
C VAL A 121 3.49 10.95 1.66
N HIS A 122 4.18 9.94 2.20
CA HIS A 122 5.21 10.09 3.22
C HIS A 122 6.53 10.57 2.59
N PRO A 123 7.12 11.69 3.04
CA PRO A 123 8.28 12.31 2.40
C PRO A 123 9.55 11.45 2.40
N ALA A 124 9.89 10.83 3.54
CA ALA A 124 11.08 9.98 3.61
C ALA A 124 10.96 8.70 2.77
N ALA A 125 9.81 8.03 2.81
CA ALA A 125 9.55 6.85 1.98
C ALA A 125 9.52 7.23 0.49
N TRP A 126 8.88 8.34 0.13
CA TRP A 126 8.88 8.86 -1.25
C TRP A 126 10.29 9.18 -1.74
N ARG A 127 11.12 9.83 -0.93
CA ARG A 127 12.52 10.11 -1.25
C ARG A 127 13.24 8.83 -1.65
N VAL A 128 13.08 7.73 -0.91
CA VAL A 128 13.71 6.45 -1.25
C VAL A 128 13.03 5.78 -2.45
N PHE A 129 11.70 5.75 -2.51
CA PHE A 129 10.95 5.08 -3.56
C PHE A 129 11.10 5.71 -4.95
N ALA A 130 11.27 7.04 -5.02
CA ALA A 130 11.41 7.78 -6.27
C ALA A 130 12.81 7.67 -6.91
N THR A 131 13.75 6.98 -6.29
CA THR A 131 15.18 7.10 -6.63
C THR A 131 15.68 6.21 -7.76
N CYS A 132 16.85 6.62 -8.25
CA CYS A 132 17.58 6.20 -9.44
C CYS A 132 16.70 6.28 -10.69
N GLY A 133 16.99 7.21 -11.62
CA GLY A 133 16.20 7.53 -12.83
C GLY A 133 16.01 6.40 -13.86
N GLY A 134 16.23 5.15 -13.48
CA GLY A 134 15.92 3.92 -14.22
C GLY A 134 15.74 2.70 -13.31
N GLY A 135 15.48 2.91 -12.01
CA GLY A 135 15.19 1.84 -11.05
C GLY A 135 13.78 1.26 -11.24
N ARG A 136 13.61 -0.01 -10.84
CA ARG A 136 12.33 -0.71 -10.88
C ARG A 136 11.61 -0.56 -9.54
N ARG A 137 10.40 -0.02 -9.55
CA ARG A 137 9.59 0.31 -8.38
C ARG A 137 8.45 -0.68 -8.22
N LEU A 138 8.50 -1.44 -7.15
CA LEU A 138 7.56 -2.50 -6.82
C LEU A 138 6.75 -2.11 -5.59
N VAL A 139 5.44 -2.34 -5.61
CA VAL A 139 4.58 -2.11 -4.45
C VAL A 139 3.85 -3.39 -4.07
N VAL A 140 3.89 -3.74 -2.79
CA VAL A 140 3.15 -4.88 -2.20
C VAL A 140 2.24 -4.40 -1.08
N THR A 141 0.93 -4.45 -1.28
CA THR A 141 -0.05 -3.87 -0.35
C THR A 141 -1.16 -4.84 0.04
N ALA A 142 -1.65 -4.68 1.27
CA ALA A 142 -2.86 -5.35 1.72
C ALA A 142 -4.13 -4.72 1.13
N THR A 143 -4.08 -3.46 0.69
CA THR A 143 -5.18 -2.76 0.03
C THR A 143 -5.51 -3.43 -1.32
N PRO A 144 -6.80 -3.53 -1.70
CA PRO A 144 -7.20 -4.10 -2.96
C PRO A 144 -6.45 -3.48 -4.13
N ARG A 145 -5.92 -4.33 -5.00
CA ARG A 145 -5.13 -3.87 -6.15
C ARG A 145 -5.90 -2.86 -6.99
N VAL A 146 -7.19 -3.13 -7.21
CA VAL A 146 -8.12 -2.25 -7.94
C VAL A 146 -8.22 -0.83 -7.36
N MET A 147 -7.99 -0.66 -6.05
CA MET A 147 -8.03 0.63 -5.37
C MET A 147 -6.68 1.36 -5.42
N ALA A 148 -5.58 0.62 -5.29
CA ALA A 148 -4.24 1.19 -5.14
C ALA A 148 -3.50 1.38 -6.48
N GLU A 149 -3.67 0.46 -7.43
CA GLU A 149 -2.88 0.40 -8.66
C GLU A 149 -2.98 1.66 -9.52
N PRO A 150 -4.15 2.30 -9.71
CA PRO A 150 -4.23 3.54 -10.49
C PRO A 150 -3.34 4.65 -9.93
N PHE A 151 -3.42 4.91 -8.63
CA PHE A 151 -2.59 5.94 -8.01
C PHE A 151 -1.09 5.59 -8.10
N LEU A 152 -0.75 4.35 -7.76
CA LEU A 152 0.63 3.90 -7.73
C LEU A 152 1.31 3.96 -9.09
N ARG A 153 0.65 3.51 -10.15
CA ARG A 153 1.20 3.52 -11.51
C ARG A 153 1.15 4.91 -12.12
N ASP A 154 -0.01 5.57 -12.07
CA ASP A 154 -0.24 6.79 -12.83
C ASP A 154 0.41 8.03 -12.17
N TYR A 155 0.60 8.03 -10.85
CA TYR A 155 1.11 9.19 -10.11
C TYR A 155 2.47 8.96 -9.44
N LEU A 156 2.72 7.78 -8.86
CA LEU A 156 4.02 7.49 -8.22
C LEU A 156 5.03 6.77 -9.14
N GLY A 157 4.60 6.33 -10.33
CA GLY A 157 5.43 5.65 -11.30
C GLY A 157 5.88 4.26 -10.85
N ALA A 158 5.02 3.52 -10.14
CA ALA A 158 5.27 2.12 -9.82
C ALA A 158 5.24 1.25 -11.10
N ASP A 159 6.25 0.42 -11.30
CA ASP A 159 6.34 -0.50 -12.46
C ASP A 159 5.48 -1.74 -12.26
N THR A 160 5.37 -2.23 -11.02
CA THR A 160 4.57 -3.41 -10.71
C THR A 160 3.92 -3.24 -9.35
N VAL A 161 2.63 -3.59 -9.27
CA VAL A 161 1.83 -3.51 -8.05
C VAL A 161 1.20 -4.87 -7.80
N ALA A 162 1.43 -5.42 -6.61
CA ALA A 162 0.67 -6.55 -6.08
C ALA A 162 -0.20 -6.05 -4.91
N GLY A 163 -1.50 -6.21 -5.06
CA GLY A 163 -2.48 -5.88 -4.03
C GLY A 163 -3.40 -7.07 -3.76
N THR A 164 -4.22 -6.97 -2.72
CA THR A 164 -5.25 -7.99 -2.46
C THR A 164 -6.23 -8.05 -3.64
N GLU A 165 -6.43 -9.24 -4.20
CA GLU A 165 -7.36 -9.41 -5.32
C GLU A 165 -8.79 -9.62 -4.82
N LEU A 166 -9.76 -8.96 -5.45
CA LEU A 166 -11.18 -9.10 -5.13
C LEU A 166 -11.77 -10.31 -5.84
N ALA A 167 -12.59 -11.11 -5.16
CA ALA A 167 -13.41 -12.11 -5.80
C ALA A 167 -14.59 -11.44 -6.50
N ALA A 168 -14.78 -11.72 -7.79
CA ALA A 168 -15.86 -11.17 -8.59
C ALA A 168 -16.67 -12.28 -9.28
N TRP A 169 -17.96 -12.04 -9.44
CA TRP A 169 -18.89 -12.91 -10.17
C TRP A 169 -19.77 -12.05 -11.08
N ARG A 170 -19.77 -12.37 -12.39
CA ARG A 170 -20.55 -11.63 -13.42
C ARG A 170 -20.37 -10.11 -13.35
N GLY A 171 -19.12 -9.65 -13.18
CA GLY A 171 -18.77 -8.22 -13.10
C GLY A 171 -19.13 -7.53 -11.79
N ARG A 172 -19.60 -8.27 -10.77
CA ARG A 172 -19.85 -7.74 -9.42
C ARG A 172 -18.87 -8.30 -8.42
N ALA A 173 -18.35 -7.46 -7.53
CA ALA A 173 -17.54 -7.90 -6.41
C ALA A 173 -18.42 -8.66 -5.42
N THR A 174 -17.97 -9.84 -4.98
CA THR A 174 -18.72 -10.66 -4.00
C THR A 174 -18.58 -10.12 -2.58
N GLY A 175 -17.69 -9.14 -2.37
CA GLY A 175 -17.27 -8.69 -1.04
C GLY A 175 -16.19 -9.57 -0.41
N MET A 176 -15.78 -10.65 -1.08
CA MET A 176 -14.72 -11.54 -0.63
C MET A 176 -13.43 -11.24 -1.37
N VAL A 177 -12.31 -11.63 -0.77
CA VAL A 177 -11.00 -11.66 -1.45
C VAL A 177 -10.85 -12.95 -2.25
N ASP A 178 -10.03 -12.93 -3.30
CA ASP A 178 -9.70 -14.14 -4.06
C ASP A 178 -9.20 -15.23 -3.11
N ALA A 179 -9.81 -16.42 -3.16
CA ALA A 179 -9.50 -17.46 -2.17
C ALA A 179 -8.08 -18.04 -2.33
N ARG A 180 -7.52 -18.01 -3.54
CA ARG A 180 -6.20 -18.58 -3.85
C ARG A 180 -5.08 -17.67 -3.35
N ARG A 181 -5.19 -16.35 -3.59
CA ARG A 181 -4.19 -15.35 -3.14
C ARG A 181 -4.47 -14.81 -1.75
N GLY A 182 -5.74 -14.70 -1.38
CA GLY A 182 -6.30 -14.00 -0.21
C GLY A 182 -5.64 -12.65 0.10
N VAL A 183 -5.55 -12.29 1.39
CA VAL A 183 -5.07 -10.96 1.79
C VAL A 183 -3.54 -10.93 1.80
N LEU A 184 -2.94 -9.96 1.10
CA LEU A 184 -1.49 -9.78 1.02
C LEU A 184 -0.93 -9.14 2.30
N VAL A 185 -0.70 -9.96 3.32
CA VAL A 185 -0.11 -9.59 4.62
C VAL A 185 0.91 -10.67 5.02
N GLY A 186 2.01 -10.28 5.68
CA GLY A 186 3.00 -11.23 6.20
C GLY A 186 3.70 -12.00 5.08
N GLU A 187 3.81 -13.31 5.24
CA GLU A 187 4.43 -14.22 4.26
C GLU A 187 3.85 -14.09 2.85
N ARG A 188 2.55 -13.76 2.70
CA ARG A 188 1.93 -13.56 1.39
C ARG A 188 2.50 -12.35 0.64
N LYS A 189 2.93 -11.31 1.36
CA LYS A 189 3.68 -10.21 0.73
C LYS A 189 5.06 -10.70 0.28
N ALA A 190 5.74 -11.51 1.09
CA ALA A 190 7.04 -12.07 0.75
C ALA A 190 6.96 -12.98 -0.50
N GLU A 191 5.94 -13.84 -0.58
CA GLU A 191 5.61 -14.64 -1.77
C GLU A 191 5.37 -13.75 -3.00
N ALA A 192 4.52 -12.71 -2.87
CA ALA A 192 4.28 -11.77 -3.96
C ALA A 192 5.55 -11.05 -4.43
N VAL A 193 6.45 -10.66 -3.52
CA VAL A 193 7.76 -10.07 -3.89
C VAL A 193 8.60 -11.06 -4.68
N ARG A 194 8.69 -12.32 -4.25
CA ARG A 194 9.43 -13.37 -4.99
C ARG A 194 8.87 -13.55 -6.41
N GLU A 195 7.54 -13.62 -6.54
CA GLU A 195 6.86 -13.68 -7.84
C GLU A 195 7.17 -12.46 -8.72
N MET A 196 7.20 -11.25 -8.15
CA MET A 196 7.42 -10.00 -8.90
C MET A 196 8.87 -9.84 -9.38
N VAL A 197 9.85 -10.21 -8.57
CA VAL A 197 11.27 -10.01 -8.89
C VAL A 197 11.78 -11.14 -9.79
N GLY A 198 11.30 -12.37 -9.59
CA GLY A 198 11.76 -13.57 -10.28
C GLY A 198 12.72 -14.41 -9.43
N ASP A 199 12.90 -15.67 -9.80
CA ASP A 199 13.70 -16.62 -9.03
C ASP A 199 15.18 -16.20 -8.94
N GLY A 200 15.73 -16.19 -7.74
CA GLY A 200 17.15 -15.93 -7.46
C GLY A 200 17.55 -14.45 -7.42
N GLU A 201 16.64 -13.53 -7.73
CA GLU A 201 16.89 -12.10 -7.61
C GLU A 201 16.41 -11.54 -6.26
N MET A 202 17.18 -10.62 -5.68
CA MET A 202 16.82 -9.91 -4.45
C MET A 202 16.62 -8.42 -4.75
N PRO A 203 15.53 -7.81 -4.29
CA PRO A 203 15.39 -6.36 -4.30
C PRO A 203 16.55 -5.68 -3.57
N ASP A 204 16.94 -4.50 -4.03
CA ASP A 204 18.02 -3.75 -3.40
C ASP A 204 17.54 -3.08 -2.10
N ILE A 205 16.33 -2.49 -2.12
CA ILE A 205 15.79 -1.76 -0.97
C ILE A 205 14.35 -2.19 -0.68
N GLY A 206 14.07 -2.55 0.57
CA GLY A 206 12.73 -2.82 1.09
C GLY A 206 12.26 -1.72 2.06
N LEU A 207 11.04 -1.21 1.86
CA LEU A 207 10.41 -0.24 2.75
C LEU A 207 9.14 -0.84 3.34
N GLY A 208 9.03 -0.82 4.66
CA GLY A 208 7.83 -1.26 5.39
C GLY A 208 7.57 -0.40 6.61
N GLY A 209 6.36 -0.51 7.16
CA GLY A 209 5.91 0.30 8.28
C GLY A 209 5.43 -0.53 9.47
N ARG A 210 5.23 -1.84 9.29
CA ARG A 210 4.68 -2.75 10.30
C ARG A 210 5.48 -4.03 10.43
N ARG A 211 5.26 -4.74 11.54
CA ARG A 211 5.84 -6.07 11.78
C ARG A 211 5.45 -7.09 10.70
N SER A 212 4.25 -6.97 10.14
CA SER A 212 3.78 -7.83 9.04
C SER A 212 4.54 -7.60 7.72
N ASP A 213 5.30 -6.50 7.60
CA ASP A 213 6.14 -6.23 6.43
C ASP A 213 7.52 -6.89 6.54
N TYR A 214 7.93 -7.32 7.74
CA TYR A 214 9.28 -7.86 8.00
C TYR A 214 9.61 -9.06 7.11
N ALA A 215 8.61 -9.88 6.78
CA ALA A 215 8.78 -11.05 5.93
C ALA A 215 9.35 -10.68 4.55
N PHE A 216 8.76 -9.70 3.86
CA PHE A 216 9.27 -9.28 2.54
C PHE A 216 10.50 -8.37 2.66
N MET A 217 10.58 -7.55 3.71
CA MET A 217 11.74 -6.70 3.97
C MET A 217 13.02 -7.54 4.14
N SER A 218 12.91 -8.70 4.80
CA SER A 218 14.04 -9.63 4.97
C SER A 218 14.55 -10.26 3.67
N LEU A 219 13.80 -10.16 2.57
CA LEU A 219 14.23 -10.62 1.24
C LEU A 219 15.07 -9.57 0.50
N CYS A 220 15.09 -8.33 0.99
CA CYS A 220 15.80 -7.22 0.35
C CYS A 220 17.25 -7.16 0.86
N LYS A 221 18.18 -6.66 0.03
CA LYS A 221 19.59 -6.48 0.43
C LYS A 221 19.72 -5.49 1.57
N GLU A 222 18.96 -4.40 1.49
CA GLU A 222 18.79 -3.40 2.54
C GLU A 222 17.29 -3.21 2.79
N ALA A 223 16.92 -2.94 4.03
CA ALA A 223 15.53 -2.66 4.36
C ALA A 223 15.43 -1.63 5.48
N TYR A 224 14.40 -0.79 5.40
CA TYR A 224 14.21 0.33 6.31
C TYR A 224 12.77 0.45 6.77
N LEU A 225 12.61 0.81 8.04
CA LEU A 225 11.31 1.07 8.66
C LEU A 225 10.91 2.52 8.50
N VAL A 226 9.69 2.73 8.04
CA VAL A 226 9.05 4.04 8.03
C VAL A 226 8.42 4.27 9.41
N PRO A 227 8.88 5.30 10.16
CA PRO A 227 8.43 5.54 11.52
C PRO A 227 6.95 5.91 11.59
N ARG A 228 6.43 5.94 12.82
CA ARG A 228 5.03 6.32 13.11
C ARG A 228 4.84 7.82 13.26
N ASP A 229 5.92 8.57 13.35
CA ASP A 229 5.90 9.95 13.76
C ASP A 229 5.12 10.80 12.76
N PRO A 230 4.27 11.73 13.23
CA PRO A 230 3.57 12.65 12.35
C PRO A 230 4.56 13.46 11.53
N VAL A 231 4.41 13.40 10.20
CA VAL A 231 5.17 14.20 9.25
C VAL A 231 4.22 14.88 8.28
N GLU A 232 4.65 16.02 7.75
CA GLU A 232 3.95 16.67 6.64
C GLU A 232 4.04 15.80 5.38
N ALA A 233 2.96 15.77 4.60
CA ALA A 233 2.93 15.05 3.35
C ALA A 233 3.86 15.70 2.32
N VAL A 234 4.25 14.92 1.30
CA VAL A 234 4.93 15.49 0.13
C VAL A 234 3.98 16.50 -0.54
N PRO A 235 4.42 17.74 -0.78
CA PRO A 235 3.64 18.69 -1.58
C PRO A 235 3.27 18.10 -2.95
N ALA A 236 2.02 18.23 -3.36
CA ALA A 236 1.49 17.56 -4.55
C ALA A 236 2.21 17.96 -5.85
N ASP A 237 2.80 19.15 -5.90
CA ASP A 237 3.64 19.66 -7.00
C ASP A 237 4.97 18.92 -7.15
N LYS A 238 5.42 18.20 -6.11
CA LYS A 238 6.63 17.37 -6.14
C LYS A 238 6.35 15.92 -6.56
N LEU A 239 5.10 15.57 -6.80
CA LEU A 239 4.75 14.25 -7.33
C LEU A 239 4.95 14.24 -8.86
N PRO A 240 5.36 13.10 -9.45
CA PRO A 240 5.69 13.00 -10.88
C PRO A 240 4.57 13.45 -11.82
N ARG A 241 3.31 13.27 -11.41
CA ARG A 241 2.15 13.82 -12.12
C ARG A 241 1.29 14.61 -11.13
N PRO A 242 0.90 15.86 -11.47
CA PRO A 242 -0.02 16.60 -10.65
C PRO A 242 -1.38 15.91 -10.65
N VAL A 243 -2.01 15.82 -9.48
CA VAL A 243 -3.42 15.48 -9.39
C VAL A 243 -4.22 16.71 -9.78
N ILE A 244 -4.59 16.81 -11.06
CA ILE A 244 -5.49 17.85 -11.53
C ILE A 244 -6.91 17.39 -11.21
N PHE A 245 -7.48 17.91 -10.13
CA PHE A 245 -8.88 17.72 -9.82
C PHE A 245 -9.67 18.91 -10.36
N HIS A 246 -10.61 18.64 -11.25
CA HIS A 246 -11.67 19.60 -11.53
C HIS A 246 -12.69 19.45 -10.42
N ASP A 247 -12.76 20.40 -9.49
CA ASP A 247 -13.87 20.50 -8.54
C ASP A 247 -15.15 20.84 -9.32
N GLY A 248 -15.73 19.82 -9.97
CA GLY A 248 -17.01 19.89 -10.68
C GLY A 248 -18.22 19.80 -9.75
N ARG A 249 -18.05 20.13 -8.46
CA ARG A 249 -19.16 20.16 -7.51
C ARG A 249 -20.09 21.31 -7.88
N LEU A 250 -21.28 20.93 -8.31
CA LEU A 250 -22.48 21.74 -8.47
C LEU A 250 -22.65 22.64 -7.24
N VAL A 251 -22.72 23.95 -7.49
CA VAL A 251 -23.54 24.86 -6.67
C VAL A 251 -25.00 24.63 -7.05
#